data_AF-A0A9J6GTT9-F1
#
_entry.id   AF-A0A9J6GTT9-F1
#
_cell.length_a   1.000
_cell.length_b   1.000
_cell.length_c   1.000
_cell.angle_alpha   90.00
_cell.angle_beta   90.00
_cell.angle_gamma   90.00
#
_symmetry.space_group_name_H-M   'P 1'
#
loop_
_entity.id
_entity.type
_entity.pdbx_description
1 polymer ?
#
loop_
_entity_poly.entity_id
_entity_poly.type
_entity_poly.pdbx_seq_one_letter_code
_entity_poly.pdbx_strand_id
1 'polypeptide(L)'
;MTKVSKELTTALDELKSEIKTDLKVFRESLDRDFRKDLREIKASLKFISDKYDEMRVDLKSVLEQNKQLRAEKITLKERCDKQETQLKATESRLVDCEQYSRNANVEIKGIPVRDEENLFDILTEIGNCIEEAISPCDVDVCHRVRAGPK
;
A
#
# COMPACT_ATOMS: atom_id res chain seq x y z
N MET A 1 -79.85 -62.38 16.03
CA MET A 1 -78.86 -61.57 16.78
C MET A 1 -77.41 -62.05 16.65
N THR A 2 -77.15 -63.33 16.37
CA THR A 2 -75.81 -63.93 16.37
C THR A 2 -74.96 -63.73 15.10
N LYS A 3 -75.56 -63.50 13.93
CA LYS A 3 -74.81 -63.29 12.66
C LYS A 3 -74.18 -61.90 12.56
N VAL A 4 -74.97 -60.86 12.81
CA VAL A 4 -74.52 -59.45 12.82
C VAL A 4 -73.41 -59.22 13.84
N SER A 5 -73.50 -59.83 15.02
CA SER A 5 -72.45 -59.74 16.04
C SER A 5 -71.12 -60.33 15.57
N LYS A 6 -71.13 -61.43 14.81
CA LYS A 6 -69.91 -62.05 14.27
C LYS A 6 -69.28 -61.20 13.17
N GLU A 7 -70.10 -60.70 12.25
CA GLU A 7 -69.64 -59.81 11.16
C GLU A 7 -69.01 -58.53 11.74
N LEU A 8 -69.60 -57.97 12.79
CA LEU A 8 -69.04 -56.80 13.48
C LEU A 8 -67.71 -57.12 14.18
N THR A 9 -67.56 -58.29 14.81
CA THR A 9 -66.29 -58.71 15.42
C THR A 9 -65.20 -58.90 14.36
N THR A 10 -65.52 -59.53 13.23
CA THR A 10 -64.57 -59.72 12.13
C THR A 10 -64.10 -58.37 11.56
N ALA A 11 -65.02 -57.43 11.30
CA ALA A 11 -64.67 -56.10 10.82
C ALA A 11 -63.79 -55.32 11.82
N LEU A 12 -64.04 -55.49 13.13
CA LEU A 12 -63.23 -54.86 14.17
C LEU A 12 -61.79 -55.42 14.21
N ASP A 13 -61.64 -56.74 14.04
CA ASP A 13 -60.34 -57.39 14.02
C ASP A 13 -59.53 -57.03 12.76
N GLU A 14 -60.20 -56.93 11.60
CA GLU A 14 -59.62 -56.45 10.35
C GLU A 14 -59.13 -55.01 10.49
N LEU A 15 -59.98 -54.09 10.98
CA LEU A 15 -59.61 -52.69 11.23
C LEU A 15 -58.43 -52.57 12.20
N LYS A 16 -58.40 -53.37 13.26
CA LYS A 16 -57.29 -53.39 14.22
C LYS A 16 -55.98 -53.87 13.57
N SER A 17 -56.07 -54.85 12.67
CA SER A 17 -54.91 -55.36 11.91
C SER A 17 -54.38 -54.32 10.93
N GLU A 18 -55.26 -53.61 10.23
CA GLU A 18 -54.90 -52.53 9.31
C GLU A 18 -54.22 -51.38 10.06
N ILE A 19 -54.83 -50.88 11.14
CA ILE A 19 -54.24 -49.82 11.98
C ILE A 19 -52.86 -50.23 12.51
N LYS A 20 -52.69 -51.49 12.91
CA LYS A 20 -51.38 -51.98 13.39
C LYS A 20 -50.34 -51.99 12.27
N THR A 21 -50.74 -52.31 11.05
CA THR A 21 -49.88 -52.29 9.86
C THR A 21 -49.49 -50.85 9.53
N ASP A 22 -50.45 -49.93 9.47
CA ASP A 22 -50.21 -48.52 9.17
C ASP A 22 -49.31 -47.86 10.21
N LEU A 23 -49.53 -48.13 11.50
CA LEU A 23 -48.65 -47.63 12.57
C LEU A 23 -47.22 -48.18 12.47
N LYS A 24 -47.05 -49.41 11.98
CA LYS A 24 -45.72 -49.98 11.75
C LYS A 24 -45.04 -49.29 10.57
N VAL A 25 -45.73 -49.15 9.44
CA VAL A 25 -45.20 -48.49 8.23
C VAL A 25 -44.88 -47.02 8.52
N PHE A 26 -45.77 -46.32 9.22
CA PHE A 26 -45.57 -44.92 9.62
C PHE A 26 -44.33 -44.76 10.51
N ARG A 27 -44.17 -45.63 11.50
CA ARG A 27 -42.98 -45.63 12.37
C ARG A 27 -41.69 -45.89 11.59
N GLU A 28 -41.69 -46.89 10.73
CA GLU A 28 -40.53 -47.20 9.89
C GLU A 28 -40.19 -46.06 8.91
N SER A 29 -41.21 -45.35 8.41
CA SER A 29 -41.01 -44.16 7.58
C SER A 29 -40.38 -43.02 8.37
N LEU A 30 -40.97 -42.68 9.52
CA LEU A 30 -40.43 -41.64 10.40
C LEU A 30 -38.98 -41.94 10.77
N ASP A 31 -38.68 -43.16 11.22
CA ASP A 31 -37.31 -43.54 11.61
C ASP A 31 -36.32 -43.39 10.44
N ARG A 32 -36.74 -43.75 9.23
CA ARG A 32 -35.90 -43.61 8.03
C ARG A 32 -35.66 -42.14 7.69
N ASP A 33 -36.70 -41.33 7.70
CA ASP A 33 -36.64 -39.93 7.30
C ASP A 33 -35.85 -39.11 8.34
N PHE A 34 -36.09 -39.32 9.64
CA PHE A 34 -35.27 -38.72 10.69
C PHE A 34 -33.80 -39.12 10.62
N ARG A 35 -33.50 -40.40 10.34
CA ARG A 35 -32.11 -40.84 10.16
C ARG A 35 -31.46 -40.20 8.94
N LYS A 36 -32.22 -39.92 7.88
CA LYS A 36 -31.73 -39.23 6.69
C LYS A 36 -31.39 -37.78 7.04
N ASP A 37 -32.31 -37.05 7.64
CA ASP A 37 -32.12 -35.65 8.01
C ASP A 37 -30.96 -35.49 9.00
N LEU A 38 -30.84 -36.38 10.00
CA LEU A 38 -29.71 -36.38 10.93
C LEU A 38 -28.36 -36.56 10.22
N ARG A 39 -28.30 -37.40 9.19
CA ARG A 39 -27.07 -37.57 8.40
C ARG A 39 -26.73 -36.31 7.60
N GLU A 40 -27.73 -35.68 6.99
CA GLU A 40 -27.56 -34.46 6.20
C GLU A 40 -27.14 -33.28 7.09
N ILE A 41 -27.76 -33.12 8.25
CA ILE A 41 -27.37 -32.11 9.26
C ILE A 41 -25.94 -32.36 9.73
N LYS A 42 -25.58 -33.61 10.04
CA LYS A 42 -24.22 -33.96 10.48
C LYS A 42 -23.18 -33.64 9.39
N ALA A 43 -23.49 -33.94 8.13
CA ALA A 43 -22.62 -33.62 7.00
C ALA A 43 -22.45 -32.11 6.83
N SER A 44 -23.54 -31.35 6.95
CA SER A 44 -23.54 -29.89 6.84
C SER A 44 -22.76 -29.24 7.97
N LEU A 45 -22.93 -29.73 9.21
CA LEU A 45 -22.19 -29.24 10.37
C LEU A 45 -20.70 -29.52 10.23
N LYS A 46 -20.32 -30.71 9.74
CA LYS A 46 -18.92 -31.03 9.45
C LYS A 46 -18.34 -30.07 8.40
N PHE A 47 -19.05 -29.85 7.31
CA PHE A 47 -18.62 -28.94 6.26
C PHE A 47 -18.39 -27.51 6.80
N ILE A 48 -19.32 -27.00 7.60
CA ILE A 48 -19.19 -25.68 8.22
C ILE A 48 -18.00 -25.63 9.17
N SER A 49 -17.81 -26.67 9.99
CA SER A 49 -16.65 -26.76 10.90
C SER A 49 -15.33 -26.73 10.14
N ASP A 50 -15.22 -27.52 9.08
CA ASP A 50 -14.02 -27.58 8.25
C ASP A 50 -13.74 -26.21 7.60
N LYS A 51 -14.78 -25.53 7.08
CA LYS A 51 -14.67 -24.16 6.53
C LYS A 51 -14.35 -23.10 7.57
N TYR A 52 -14.84 -23.25 8.79
CA TYR A 52 -14.50 -22.34 9.87
C TYR A 52 -13.02 -22.45 10.25
N ASP A 53 -12.48 -23.68 10.31
CA ASP A 53 -11.06 -23.90 10.59
C ASP A 53 -10.15 -23.36 9.48
N GLU A 54 -10.50 -23.58 8.20
CA GLU A 54 -9.82 -22.98 7.05
C GLU A 54 -9.78 -21.44 7.18
N MET A 55 -10.94 -20.81 7.39
CA MET A 55 -11.05 -19.36 7.55
C MET A 55 -10.21 -18.83 8.73
N ARG A 56 -10.12 -19.61 9.82
CA ARG A 56 -9.30 -19.24 10.98
C ARG A 56 -7.80 -19.25 10.68
N VAL A 57 -7.35 -20.18 9.84
CA VAL A 57 -5.95 -20.23 9.38
C VAL A 57 -5.65 -19.05 8.47
N ASP A 58 -6.53 -18.78 7.51
CA ASP A 58 -6.38 -17.65 6.57
C ASP A 58 -6.36 -16.31 7.32
N LEU A 59 -7.26 -16.12 8.28
CA LEU A 59 -7.31 -14.89 9.08
C LEU A 59 -6.01 -14.67 9.86
N LYS A 60 -5.42 -15.73 10.44
CA LYS A 60 -4.12 -15.63 11.12
C LYS A 60 -3.01 -15.25 10.15
N SER A 61 -2.99 -15.84 8.96
CA SER A 61 -2.02 -15.52 7.91
C SER A 61 -2.11 -14.06 7.49
N VAL A 62 -3.32 -13.56 7.23
CA VAL A 62 -3.56 -12.16 6.85
C VAL A 62 -3.14 -11.19 7.96
N LEU A 63 -3.44 -11.51 9.22
CA LEU A 63 -3.03 -10.67 10.35
C LEU A 63 -1.51 -10.57 10.47
N GLU A 64 -0.80 -11.68 10.29
CA GLU A 64 0.67 -11.70 10.36
C GLU A 64 1.29 -10.92 9.19
N GLN A 65 0.81 -11.14 7.97
CA GLN A 65 1.24 -10.36 6.80
C GLN A 65 0.97 -8.85 6.98
N ASN A 66 -0.18 -8.48 7.55
CA ASN A 66 -0.50 -7.07 7.81
C ASN A 66 0.46 -6.44 8.82
N LYS A 67 0.84 -7.20 9.85
CA LYS A 67 1.83 -6.77 10.84
C LYS A 67 3.20 -6.56 10.22
N GLN A 68 3.65 -7.49 9.36
CA GLN A 68 4.92 -7.38 8.64
C GLN A 68 4.94 -6.16 7.72
N LEU A 69 3.89 -5.98 6.90
CA LEU A 69 3.76 -4.82 6.01
C LEU A 69 3.76 -3.48 6.77
N ARG A 70 3.14 -3.42 7.95
CA ARG A 70 3.18 -2.21 8.79
C ARG A 70 4.58 -1.91 9.30
N ALA A 71 5.33 -2.93 9.72
CA ALA A 71 6.71 -2.76 10.16
C ALA A 71 7.60 -2.27 9.00
N GLU A 72 7.52 -2.90 7.83
CA GLU A 72 8.27 -2.50 6.65
C GLU A 72 7.96 -1.07 6.22
N LYS A 73 6.67 -0.68 6.26
CA LYS A 73 6.25 0.70 5.95
C LYS A 73 6.92 1.73 6.87
N ILE A 74 7.00 1.44 8.17
CA ILE A 74 7.66 2.34 9.14
C ILE A 74 9.14 2.47 8.79
N THR A 75 9.84 1.34 8.63
CA THR A 75 11.26 1.33 8.28
C THR A 75 11.55 2.05 6.96
N LEU A 76 10.70 1.85 5.95
CA LEU A 76 10.88 2.52 4.66
C LEU A 76 10.70 4.03 4.78
N LYS A 77 9.70 4.48 5.56
CA LYS A 77 9.47 5.90 5.82
C LYS A 77 10.68 6.55 6.52
N GLU A 78 11.21 5.91 7.56
CA GLU A 78 12.42 6.40 8.26
C GLU A 78 13.63 6.50 7.34
N ARG A 79 13.79 5.54 6.41
CA ARG A 79 14.86 5.59 5.40
C ARG A 79 14.68 6.76 4.44
N CYS A 80 13.45 6.99 3.96
CA CYS A 80 13.14 8.12 3.08
C CYS A 80 13.42 9.46 3.77
N ASP A 81 12.94 9.64 5.01
CA ASP A 81 13.14 10.88 5.77
C ASP A 81 14.65 11.16 6.01
N LYS A 82 15.42 10.10 6.30
CA LYS A 82 16.88 10.19 6.44
C LYS A 82 17.55 10.58 5.11
N GLN A 83 17.15 9.95 4.00
CA GLN A 83 17.71 10.25 2.69
C GLN A 83 17.39 11.69 2.25
N GLU A 84 16.18 12.17 2.50
CA GLU A 84 15.79 13.56 2.20
C GLU A 84 16.64 14.55 3.00
N THR A 85 16.87 14.27 4.28
CA THR A 85 17.74 15.09 5.14
C THR A 85 19.18 15.13 4.62
N GLN A 86 19.72 13.97 4.23
CA GLN A 86 21.07 13.86 3.68
C GLN A 86 21.20 14.56 2.32
N LEU A 87 20.16 14.48 1.49
CA LEU A 87 20.12 15.17 0.20
C LEU A 87 20.19 16.68 0.40
N LYS A 88 19.31 17.25 1.25
CA LYS A 88 19.32 18.68 1.57
C LYS A 88 20.66 19.16 2.13
N ALA A 89 21.27 18.36 3.02
CA ALA A 89 22.59 18.69 3.55
C ALA A 89 23.69 18.68 2.47
N THR A 90 23.60 17.75 1.51
CA THR A 90 24.55 17.66 0.39
C THR A 90 24.36 18.81 -0.58
N GLU A 91 23.11 19.17 -0.90
CA GLU A 91 22.77 20.32 -1.73
C GLU A 91 23.28 21.63 -1.12
N SER A 92 23.09 21.82 0.20
CA SER A 92 23.63 22.99 0.90
C SER A 92 25.16 23.07 0.79
N ARG A 93 25.85 21.94 1.01
CA ARG A 93 27.31 21.89 0.89
C ARG A 93 27.79 22.17 -0.53
N LEU A 94 27.03 21.71 -1.54
CA LEU A 94 27.34 21.98 -2.94
C LEU A 94 27.25 23.47 -3.23
N VAL A 95 26.16 24.11 -2.79
CA VAL A 95 25.98 25.57 -2.91
C VAL A 95 27.11 26.31 -2.21
N ASP A 96 27.47 25.92 -0.98
CA ASP A 96 28.57 26.55 -0.25
C ASP A 96 29.91 26.43 -0.99
N CYS A 97 30.20 25.25 -1.57
CA CYS A 97 31.39 25.05 -2.41
C CYS A 97 31.37 25.90 -3.68
N GLU A 98 30.22 26.01 -4.36
CA GLU A 98 30.07 26.85 -5.56
C GLU A 98 30.26 28.33 -5.24
N GLN A 99 29.71 28.80 -4.12
CA GLN A 99 29.90 30.18 -3.66
C GLN A 99 31.35 30.44 -3.25
N TYR A 100 31.96 29.50 -2.54
CA TYR A 100 33.36 29.59 -2.14
C TYR A 100 34.28 29.65 -3.36
N SER A 101 34.00 28.87 -4.41
CA SER A 101 34.76 28.91 -5.67
C SER A 101 34.67 30.25 -6.39
N ARG A 102 33.71 31.12 -6.04
CA ARG A 102 33.50 32.44 -6.64
C ARG A 102 33.85 33.58 -5.69
N ASN A 103 34.44 33.30 -4.54
CA ASN A 103 34.69 34.30 -3.49
C ASN A 103 35.60 35.46 -3.94
N ALA A 104 36.47 35.24 -4.93
CA ALA A 104 37.36 36.24 -5.52
C ALA A 104 36.90 36.71 -6.91
N ASN A 105 35.71 36.31 -7.35
CA ASN A 105 35.17 36.72 -8.65
C ASN A 105 34.36 38.01 -8.48
N VAL A 106 34.59 38.97 -9.38
CA VAL A 106 33.82 40.22 -9.45
C VAL A 106 33.02 40.24 -10.75
N GLU A 107 31.70 40.37 -10.66
CA GLU A 107 30.82 40.54 -11.83
C GLU A 107 30.50 42.03 -12.04
N ILE A 108 30.92 42.57 -13.19
CA ILE A 108 30.68 43.97 -13.57
C ILE A 108 29.56 44.02 -14.62
N LYS A 109 28.46 44.70 -14.29
CA LYS A 109 27.27 44.86 -15.15
C LYS A 109 27.20 46.25 -15.77
N GLY A 110 26.51 46.36 -16.90
CA GLY A 110 26.26 47.65 -17.55
C GLY A 110 27.38 48.16 -18.46
N ILE A 111 28.39 47.34 -18.73
CA ILE A 111 29.46 47.67 -19.68
C ILE A 111 28.98 47.35 -21.11
N PRO A 112 28.89 48.35 -22.02
CA PRO A 112 28.53 48.11 -23.41
C PRO A 112 29.55 47.20 -24.11
N VAL A 113 29.07 46.33 -25.00
CA VAL A 113 29.91 45.45 -25.82
C VAL A 113 30.40 46.24 -27.05
N ARG A 114 31.70 46.16 -27.33
CA ARG A 114 32.32 46.75 -28.53
C ARG A 114 33.04 45.66 -29.33
N ASP A 115 33.11 45.84 -30.65
CA ASP A 115 33.92 44.97 -31.50
C ASP A 115 35.41 45.16 -31.17
N GLU A 116 36.16 44.07 -31.15
CA GLU A 116 37.61 44.03 -30.80
C GLU A 116 37.96 44.70 -29.47
N GLU A 117 37.09 44.56 -28.45
CA GLU A 117 37.36 45.10 -27.12
C GLU A 117 38.50 44.39 -26.39
N ASN A 118 39.30 45.17 -25.66
CA ASN A 118 40.24 44.64 -24.68
C ASN A 118 39.67 44.80 -23.27
N LEU A 119 39.31 43.68 -22.65
CA LEU A 119 38.69 43.68 -21.33
C LEU A 119 39.63 44.19 -20.22
N PHE A 120 40.95 44.05 -20.38
CA PHE A 120 41.92 44.56 -19.41
C PHE A 120 42.00 46.09 -19.44
N ASP A 121 41.93 46.71 -20.62
CA ASP A 121 41.91 48.17 -20.74
C ASP A 121 40.66 48.76 -20.09
N ILE A 122 39.51 48.11 -20.29
CA ILE A 122 38.24 48.48 -19.65
C ILE A 122 38.35 48.36 -18.12
N LEU A 123 38.96 47.28 -17.60
CA LEU A 123 39.18 47.10 -16.16
C LEU A 123 40.10 48.18 -15.57
N THR A 124 41.18 48.53 -16.27
CA THR A 124 42.08 49.60 -15.84
C THR A 124 41.37 50.96 -15.84
N GLU A 125 40.52 51.25 -16.83
CA GLU A 125 39.70 52.47 -16.86
C GLU A 125 38.73 52.52 -15.66
N ILE A 126 38.05 51.41 -15.37
CA ILE A 126 37.15 51.31 -14.21
C ILE A 126 37.92 51.53 -12.90
N GLY A 127 39.08 50.89 -12.73
CA GLY A 127 39.93 51.06 -11.55
C GLY A 127 40.33 52.52 -11.33
N ASN A 128 40.77 53.19 -12.39
CA ASN A 128 41.09 54.62 -12.34
C ASN A 128 39.88 55.48 -11.95
N CYS A 129 38.68 55.15 -12.44
CA CYS A 129 37.45 55.87 -12.08
C CYS A 129 37.06 55.74 -10.60
N ILE A 130 37.45 54.65 -9.94
CA ILE A 130 37.15 54.42 -8.51
C ILE A 130 38.36 54.67 -7.61
N GLU A 131 39.43 55.26 -8.15
CA GLU A 131 40.68 55.55 -7.45
C GLU A 131 41.42 54.30 -6.91
N GLU A 132 41.20 53.14 -7.51
CA GLU A 132 41.89 51.88 -7.19
C GLU A 132 42.58 51.33 -8.43
N ALA A 133 43.91 51.37 -8.46
CA ALA A 133 44.68 50.93 -9.61
C ALA A 133 44.62 49.40 -9.77
N ILE A 134 44.01 48.92 -10.86
CA ILE A 134 43.92 47.50 -11.21
C ILE A 134 44.93 47.21 -12.33
N SER A 135 45.91 46.35 -12.02
CA SER A 135 46.90 45.87 -12.98
C SER A 135 46.49 44.51 -13.57
N PRO A 136 46.92 44.16 -14.80
CA PRO A 136 46.67 42.84 -15.38
C PRO A 136 47.20 41.68 -14.51
N CYS A 137 48.22 41.89 -13.68
CA CYS A 137 48.73 40.85 -12.77
C CYS A 137 47.80 40.57 -11.57
N ASP A 138 46.82 41.45 -11.31
CA ASP A 138 45.85 41.29 -10.23
C ASP A 138 44.66 40.43 -10.66
N VAL A 139 44.58 40.07 -11.95
CA VAL A 139 43.45 39.38 -12.57
C VAL A 139 43.91 38.06 -13.17
N ASP A 140 43.39 36.95 -12.65
CA ASP A 140 43.70 35.61 -13.17
C ASP A 140 42.98 35.35 -14.52
N VAL A 141 41.66 35.58 -14.57
CA VAL A 141 40.85 35.39 -15.77
C VAL A 141 39.84 36.52 -15.92
N CYS A 142 39.76 37.11 -17.12
CA CYS A 142 38.74 38.09 -17.48
C CYS A 142 37.97 37.64 -18.73
N HIS A 143 36.64 37.59 -18.65
CA HIS A 143 35.80 37.21 -19.78
C HIS A 143 34.39 37.79 -19.64
N ARG A 144 33.70 37.94 -20.78
CA ARG A 144 32.27 38.25 -20.81
C ARG A 144 31.46 37.04 -20.38
N VAL A 145 30.47 37.26 -19.52
CA VAL A 145 29.48 36.24 -19.13
C VAL A 145 28.15 36.54 -19.82
N ARG A 146 27.40 35.49 -20.17
CA ARG A 146 26.04 35.65 -20.72
C ARG A 146 25.14 36.23 -19.64
N ALA A 147 24.23 37.11 -20.02
CA ALA A 147 23.19 37.58 -19.11
C ALA A 147 22.42 36.36 -18.58
N GLY A 148 22.47 36.15 -17.26
CA GLY A 148 21.68 35.13 -16.60
C GLY A 148 20.18 35.39 -16.78
N PRO A 149 19.32 34.36 -16.63
CA PRO A 149 17.87 34.56 -16.62
C PRO A 149 17.49 35.61 -15.56
N LYS A 150 16.58 36.53 -15.93
CA LYS A 150 16.01 37.53 -15.02
C LYS A 150 15.12 36.90 -13.97
#